data_AF-B9JBA7-F1
#
_entry.id   AF-B9JBA7-F1
#
_cell.length_a   1.000
_cell.length_b   1.000
_cell.length_c   1.000
_cell.angle_alpha   90.00
_cell.angle_beta   90.00
_cell.angle_gamma   90.00
#
_symmetry.space_group_name_H-M   'P 1'
#
loop_
_entity.id
_entity.type
_entity.pdbx_description
1 polymer ?
#
loop_
_entity_poly.entity_id
_entity_poly.type
_entity_poly.pdbx_seq_one_letter_code
_entity_poly.pdbx_strand_id
1 'polypeptide(L)'
;MPMVTVSISPLQAAGIRAAVDTGTYASSSEVVREALRMWDAARKRGEICDVPRAANDPDGAVKSSRCVADMFADYEAETHRHN
;
A
#
# COMPACT_ATOMS: atom_id res chain seq x y z
N MET A 1 26.15 3.11 13.09
CA MET A 1 24.88 2.73 12.41
C MET A 1 24.96 1.25 12.08
N PRO A 2 23.99 0.39 12.44
CA PRO A 2 24.01 -1.03 12.08
C PRO A 2 23.92 -1.20 10.55
N MET A 3 24.54 -2.27 10.04
CA MET A 3 24.52 -2.63 8.62
C MET A 3 23.54 -3.79 8.39
N VAL A 4 22.81 -3.74 7.28
CA VAL A 4 21.83 -4.75 6.90
C VAL A 4 22.05 -5.12 5.44
N THR A 5 22.02 -6.43 5.15
CA THR A 5 22.03 -6.95 3.78
C THR A 5 20.61 -7.27 3.36
N VAL A 6 20.17 -6.76 2.22
CA VAL A 6 18.83 -6.99 1.67
C VAL A 6 18.94 -7.49 0.23
N SER A 7 18.01 -8.35 -0.16
CA SER A 7 17.83 -8.75 -1.55
C SER A 7 16.73 -7.90 -2.18
N ILE A 8 16.96 -7.40 -3.39
CA ILE A 8 16.02 -6.58 -4.15
C ILE A 8 15.93 -7.11 -5.58
N SER A 9 14.85 -6.76 -6.27
CA SER A 9 14.70 -7.16 -7.67
C SER A 9 15.78 -6.54 -8.56
N PRO A 10 16.21 -7.22 -9.64
CA PRO A 10 17.18 -6.66 -10.59
C PRO A 10 16.75 -5.30 -11.17
N LEU A 11 15.45 -5.12 -11.38
CA LEU A 11 14.87 -3.87 -11.87
C LEU A 11 15.06 -2.72 -10.88
N GLN A 12 14.78 -2.94 -9.59
CA GLN A 12 15.02 -1.94 -8.55
C GLN A 12 16.51 -1.61 -8.40
N ALA A 13 17.38 -2.63 -8.49
CA ALA A 13 18.82 -2.41 -8.45
C ALA A 13 19.30 -1.53 -9.62
N ALA A 14 18.72 -1.69 -10.82
CA ALA A 14 19.01 -0.83 -11.96
C ALA A 14 18.55 0.61 -11.73
N GLY A 15 17.34 0.81 -11.18
CA GLY A 15 16.84 2.14 -10.82
C GLY A 15 17.72 2.85 -9.78
N ILE A 16 18.18 2.13 -8.75
CA ILE A 16 19.08 2.67 -7.73
C ILE A 16 20.42 3.09 -8.36
N ARG A 17 21.00 2.24 -9.21
CA ARG A 17 22.27 2.56 -9.91
C ARG A 17 22.13 3.81 -10.76
N ALA A 18 21.08 3.89 -11.58
CA ALA A 18 20.83 5.06 -12.42
C ALA A 18 20.73 6.36 -11.60
N ALA A 19 20.06 6.33 -10.45
CA ALA A 19 19.91 7.51 -9.59
C ALA A 19 21.24 7.98 -8.96
N VAL A 20 22.20 7.07 -8.78
CA VAL A 20 23.57 7.40 -8.35
C VAL A 20 24.39 7.91 -9.53
N ASP A 21 24.28 7.26 -10.69
CA ASP A 21 25.01 7.61 -11.91
C ASP A 21 24.62 9.00 -12.43
N THR A 22 23.35 9.41 -12.26
CA THR A 22 22.87 10.77 -12.57
C THR A 22 23.34 11.82 -11.56
N GLY A 23 23.98 11.41 -10.46
CA GLY A 23 24.39 12.29 -9.36
C GLY A 23 23.23 12.79 -8.50
N THR A 24 22.02 12.23 -8.66
CA THR A 24 20.87 12.61 -7.82
C THR A 24 21.05 12.14 -6.38
N TYR A 25 21.76 11.03 -6.18
CA TYR A 25 22.15 10.50 -4.88
C TYR A 25 23.64 10.20 -4.85
N ALA A 26 24.29 10.39 -3.70
CA ALA A 26 25.72 10.13 -3.54
C ALA A 26 26.04 8.64 -3.39
N SER A 27 25.07 7.81 -2.97
CA SER A 27 25.26 6.36 -2.85
C SER A 27 23.96 5.57 -2.90
N SER A 28 24.05 4.29 -3.25
CA SER A 28 22.92 3.35 -3.19
C SER A 28 22.30 3.27 -1.79
N SER A 29 23.13 3.32 -0.74
CA SER A 29 22.68 3.30 0.65
C SER A 29 21.85 4.55 1.01
N GLU A 30 22.11 5.69 0.38
CA GLU A 30 21.34 6.91 0.57
C GLU A 30 19.95 6.79 -0.07
N VAL A 31 19.88 6.27 -1.31
CA VAL A 31 18.62 5.99 -2.00
C VAL A 31 17.72 5.09 -1.12
N VAL A 32 18.30 4.03 -0.56
CA VAL A 32 17.56 3.07 0.28
C VAL A 32 17.09 3.72 1.58
N ARG A 33 17.91 4.54 2.24
CA ARG A 33 17.51 5.25 3.46
C ARG A 33 16.37 6.22 3.19
N GLU A 34 16.41 6.96 2.09
CA GLU A 34 15.33 7.90 1.75
C GLU A 34 14.04 7.15 1.41
N ALA A 35 14.12 6.06 0.64
CA ALA A 35 12.96 5.21 0.36
C ALA A 35 12.31 4.67 1.65
N LEU A 36 13.11 4.22 2.62
CA LEU A 36 12.61 3.75 3.91
C LEU A 36 12.02 4.88 4.75
N ARG A 37 12.60 6.09 4.70
CA ARG A 37 12.06 7.27 5.38
C ARG A 37 10.69 7.66 4.81
N MET A 38 10.54 7.64 3.48
CA MET A 38 9.28 7.93 2.81
C MET A 38 8.21 6.88 3.13
N TRP A 39 8.60 5.60 3.17
CA TRP A 39 7.72 4.50 3.54
C TRP A 39 7.22 4.61 4.98
N ASP A 40 8.10 4.90 5.94
CA ASP A 40 7.72 5.12 7.34
C ASP A 40 6.79 6.34 7.48
N ALA A 41 7.08 7.42 6.77
CA ALA A 41 6.22 8.60 6.76
C ALA A 41 4.82 8.30 6.18
N ALA A 42 4.73 7.49 5.11
CA ALA A 42 3.47 7.07 4.52
C ALA A 42 2.65 6.17 5.47
N ARG A 43 3.30 5.27 6.23
CA ARG A 43 2.64 4.49 7.29
C ARG A 43 2.06 5.39 8.38
N LYS A 44 2.85 6.36 8.85
CA LYS A 44 2.40 7.32 9.88
C LYS A 44 1.21 8.17 9.44
N ARG A 45 1.10 8.47 8.14
CA ARG A 45 -0.04 9.19 7.56
C ARG A 45 -1.27 8.29 7.31
N GLY A 46 -1.15 6.98 7.51
CA GLY A 46 -2.23 6.03 7.21
C GLY A 46 -2.48 5.82 5.71
N GLU A 47 -1.56 6.25 4.84
CA GLU A 47 -1.64 6.05 3.38
C GLU A 47 -1.39 4.59 3.00
N ILE A 48 -0.70 3.87 3.88
CA ILE A 48 -0.47 2.44 3.77
C ILE A 48 -1.38 1.80 4.81
N CYS A 49 -2.45 1.13 4.36
CA CYS A 49 -3.31 0.35 5.23
C CYS A 49 -2.47 -0.74 5.91
N ASP A 50 -2.23 -0.59 7.21
CA ASP A 50 -1.76 -1.71 8.04
C ASP A 50 -2.91 -2.72 8.12
N VAL A 51 -2.88 -3.70 7.21
CA VAL A 51 -3.83 -4.83 7.15
C VAL A 51 -4.10 -5.47 8.52
N PRO A 52 -3.14 -5.57 9.46
CA PRO A 52 -3.44 -6.12 10.78
C PRO A 52 -4.40 -5.28 11.63
N ARG A 53 -4.49 -3.96 11.45
CA ARG A 53 -5.34 -3.11 12.30
C ARG A 53 -6.81 -3.13 11.86
N ALA A 54 -7.07 -3.24 10.56
CA ALA A 54 -8.43 -3.36 10.02
C ALA A 54 -9.10 -4.71 10.37
N ALA A 55 -8.31 -5.76 10.60
CA ALA A 55 -8.82 -7.08 11.00
C ALA A 55 -9.07 -7.22 12.51
N ASN A 56 -8.53 -6.30 13.34
CA ASN A 56 -8.60 -6.36 14.80
C ASN A 56 -9.57 -5.33 15.41
N ASP A 57 -10.34 -4.62 14.60
CA ASP A 57 -11.42 -3.74 15.07
C ASP A 57 -12.76 -4.48 14.98
N PRO A 58 -13.26 -5.11 16.06
CA PRO A 58 -14.54 -5.82 16.05
C PRO A 58 -15.74 -4.86 15.91
N ASP A 59 -15.55 -3.54 16.06
CA ASP A 59 -16.63 -2.55 16.11
C ASP A 59 -16.80 -1.78 14.77
N GLY A 60 -15.81 -1.86 13.87
CA GLY A 60 -15.87 -1.26 12.53
C GLY A 60 -16.70 -2.03 11.51
N ALA A 61 -17.10 -3.27 11.82
CA ALA A 61 -17.78 -4.18 10.89
C ALA A 61 -19.32 -4.17 10.99
N VAL A 62 -19.93 -3.27 11.79
CA VAL A 62 -21.41 -3.28 11.97
C VAL A 62 -22.17 -2.47 10.91
N LYS A 63 -21.49 -1.78 9.97
CA LYS A 63 -22.17 -1.07 8.88
C LYS A 63 -21.61 -1.34 7.48
N SER A 64 -21.18 -2.57 7.19
CA SER A 64 -21.08 -3.02 5.80
C SER A 64 -21.06 -4.55 5.64
N SER A 65 -21.76 -5.28 6.50
CA SER A 65 -22.07 -6.69 6.19
C SER A 65 -23.41 -6.77 5.44
N ARG A 66 -23.56 -6.02 4.33
CA ARG A 66 -24.55 -6.45 3.34
C ARG A 66 -23.89 -7.56 2.55
N CYS A 67 -24.54 -8.70 2.50
CA CYS A 67 -24.01 -9.80 1.71
C CYS A 67 -24.02 -9.36 0.23
N VAL A 68 -23.06 -9.84 -0.56
CA VAL A 68 -23.04 -9.57 -2.01
C VAL A 68 -24.39 -9.94 -2.64
N ALA A 69 -25.04 -10.98 -2.13
CA ALA A 69 -26.40 -11.39 -2.53
C ALA A 69 -27.45 -10.27 -2.37
N ASP A 70 -27.41 -9.51 -1.27
CA ASP A 70 -28.35 -8.41 -1.02
C ASP A 70 -28.10 -7.26 -2.02
N MET A 71 -26.83 -7.01 -2.34
CA MET A 71 -26.43 -5.97 -3.30
C MET A 71 -26.89 -6.31 -4.73
N PHE A 72 -26.88 -7.60 -5.10
CA PHE A 72 -27.44 -8.07 -6.37
C PHE A 72 -28.97 -7.99 -6.39
N ALA A 73 -29.64 -8.35 -5.30
CA ALA A 73 -31.09 -8.27 -5.19
C ALA A 73 -31.62 -6.83 -5.33
N ASP A 74 -30.94 -5.86 -4.72
CA ASP A 74 -31.25 -4.43 -4.85
C ASP A 74 -31.15 -3.99 -6.33
N TYR A 75 -30.05 -4.33 -7.00
CA TYR A 75 -29.81 -3.98 -8.41
C TYR A 75 -30.86 -4.58 -9.37
N GLU A 76 -31.24 -5.85 -9.17
CA GLU A 76 -32.31 -6.47 -9.94
C GLU A 76 -33.65 -5.77 -9.68
N ALA A 77 -33.96 -5.43 -8.43
CA ALA A 77 -35.17 -4.69 -8.11
C ALA A 77 -35.21 -3.28 -8.74
N GLU A 78 -34.07 -2.60 -8.86
CA GLU A 78 -33.97 -1.29 -9.52
C GLU A 78 -34.17 -1.39 -11.05
N THR A 79 -33.62 -2.41 -11.69
CA THR A 79 -33.73 -2.61 -13.14
C THR A 79 -35.14 -3.01 -13.58
N HIS A 80 -35.83 -3.82 -12.78
CA HIS A 80 -37.23 -4.19 -13.04
C HIS A 80 -38.25 -3.07 -12.79
N ARG A 81 -37.87 -1.99 -12.10
CA ARG A 81 -38.73 -0.80 -11.90
C ARG A 81 -38.73 0.19 -13.07
N HIS A 82 -37.74 0.07 -13.96
CA HIS A 82 -37.54 0.98 -15.10
C HIS A 82 -38.02 0.41 -16.44
N ASN A 83 -38.76 -0.70 -16.42
CA ASN A 83 -39.40 -1.33 -17.58
C ASN A 83 -40.89 -1.53 -17.30
#